data_AF-A0A8T5BLY6-F1
#
_entry.id   AF-A0A8T5BLY6-F1
#
_cell.length_a   1.000
_cell.length_b   1.000
_cell.length_c   1.000
_cell.angle_alpha   90.00
_cell.angle_beta   90.00
_cell.angle_gamma   90.00
#
_symmetry.space_group_name_H-M   'P 1'
#
loop_
_entity.id
_entity.type
_entity.pdbx_description
1 polymer ?
#
loop_
_entity_poly.entity_id
_entity_poly.type
_entity_poly.pdbx_seq_one_letter_code
_entity_poly.pdbx_strand_id
1 'polypeptide(L)'
;MGEPNKMYVKRVTSEDLDSTFCCAKEFPPGTGWVKYLPAAREWLKANLGTCIEGYHLLDGDNVVGLVYWSWSESALMPYIVEPGVACIYCTELLSSYKHKRHG
;
A
#
# COMPACT_ATOMS: atom_id res chain seq x y z
N MET A 1 -19.34 -19.63 -16.64
CA MET A 1 -19.53 -18.37 -15.89
C MET A 1 -18.82 -18.57 -14.56
N GLY A 2 -17.61 -18.02 -14.41
CA GLY A 2 -16.85 -18.15 -13.16
C GLY A 2 -17.53 -17.33 -12.06
N GLU A 3 -17.49 -17.82 -10.82
CA GLU A 3 -17.93 -17.04 -9.66
C GLU A 3 -17.21 -15.67 -9.68
N PRO A 4 -17.90 -14.56 -9.35
CA PRO A 4 -17.22 -13.28 -9.20
C PRO A 4 -16.19 -13.44 -8.09
N ASN A 5 -14.91 -13.33 -8.43
CA ASN A 5 -13.83 -13.34 -7.45
C ASN A 5 -14.16 -12.25 -6.42
N LYS A 6 -14.44 -12.68 -5.19
CA LYS A 6 -14.87 -11.76 -4.13
C LYS A 6 -13.67 -10.92 -3.75
N MET A 7 -13.79 -9.59 -3.81
CA MET A 7 -12.74 -8.71 -3.31
C MET A 7 -12.40 -9.04 -1.86
N TYR A 8 -11.10 -9.03 -1.53
CA TYR A 8 -10.61 -9.36 -0.20
C TYR A 8 -9.38 -8.52 0.15
N VAL A 9 -9.08 -8.48 1.44
CA VAL A 9 -7.93 -7.76 1.99
C VAL A 9 -6.88 -8.77 2.42
N LYS A 10 -5.62 -8.54 2.03
CA LYS A 10 -4.47 -9.38 2.38
C LYS A 10 -3.39 -8.52 3.06
N ARG A 11 -2.81 -9.02 4.16
CA ARG A 11 -1.66 -8.38 4.79
C ARG A 11 -0.46 -8.46 3.85
N VAL A 12 0.26 -7.36 3.73
CA VAL A 12 1.47 -7.28 2.90
C VAL A 12 2.57 -8.11 3.53
N THR A 13 3.25 -8.88 2.70
CA THR A 13 4.45 -9.66 3.05
C THR A 13 5.60 -9.28 2.12
N SER A 14 6.81 -9.77 2.41
CA SER A 14 7.97 -9.59 1.54
C SER A 14 7.81 -10.24 0.16
N GLU A 15 6.83 -11.13 -0.02
CA GLU A 15 6.51 -11.75 -1.31
C GLU A 15 5.68 -10.83 -2.20
N ASP A 16 5.05 -9.80 -1.64
CA ASP A 16 4.13 -8.90 -2.34
C ASP A 16 4.83 -7.63 -2.89
N LEU A 17 6.16 -7.55 -2.84
CA LEU A 17 6.90 -6.30 -3.14
C LEU A 17 6.63 -5.75 -4.54
N ASP A 18 6.51 -6.62 -5.55
CA ASP A 18 6.30 -6.19 -6.93
C ASP A 18 4.87 -5.66 -7.18
N SER A 19 3.91 -6.02 -6.34
CA SER A 19 2.52 -5.57 -6.41
C SER A 19 2.24 -4.31 -5.58
N THR A 20 3.21 -3.87 -4.77
CA THR A 20 3.12 -2.61 -4.00
C THR A 20 3.04 -1.37 -4.89
N PHE A 21 2.45 -0.30 -4.35
CA PHE A 21 2.28 0.99 -5.02
C PHE A 21 1.48 0.85 -6.31
N CYS A 22 0.32 0.17 -6.24
CA CYS A 22 -0.50 -0.15 -7.41
C CYS A 22 -0.89 1.08 -8.26
N CYS A 23 -1.01 2.26 -7.63
CA CYS A 23 -1.25 3.54 -8.30
C CYS A 23 -0.20 3.85 -9.38
N ALA A 24 1.03 3.33 -9.27
CA ALA A 24 2.07 3.48 -10.30
C ALA A 24 1.62 3.03 -11.69
N LYS A 25 0.71 2.06 -11.77
CA LYS A 25 0.14 1.54 -13.03
C LYS A 25 -0.69 2.59 -13.77
N GLU A 26 -1.20 3.61 -13.09
CA GLU A 26 -2.05 4.65 -13.67
C GLU A 26 -1.26 5.86 -14.17
N PHE A 27 0.06 5.91 -13.93
CA PHE A 27 0.89 7.01 -14.38
C PHE A 27 1.54 6.70 -15.74
N PRO A 28 1.65 7.70 -16.63
CA PRO A 28 2.37 7.55 -17.88
C PRO A 28 3.83 7.11 -17.67
N PRO A 29 4.42 6.33 -18.60
CA PRO A 29 5.85 6.05 -18.62
C PRO A 29 6.66 7.35 -18.58
N GLY A 30 7.71 7.40 -17.75
CA GLY A 30 8.53 8.60 -17.56
C GLY A 30 8.02 9.58 -16.50
N THR A 31 6.90 9.29 -15.82
CA THR A 31 6.47 10.08 -14.67
C THR A 31 7.53 10.02 -13.56
N GLY A 32 7.93 11.20 -13.06
CA GLY A 32 9.16 11.35 -12.27
C GLY A 32 9.22 10.58 -10.96
N TRP A 33 8.09 10.15 -10.37
CA TRP A 33 8.10 9.41 -9.12
C TRP A 33 8.21 7.89 -9.31
N VAL A 34 7.73 7.34 -10.43
CA VAL A 34 7.76 5.90 -10.76
C VAL A 34 9.19 5.37 -10.79
N LYS A 35 10.17 6.22 -11.15
CA LYS A 35 11.60 5.89 -11.11
C LYS A 35 12.14 5.58 -9.70
N TYR A 36 11.44 6.00 -8.65
CA TYR A 36 11.82 5.74 -7.25
C TYR A 36 11.14 4.49 -6.67
N LEU A 37 10.30 3.78 -7.43
CA LEU A 37 9.67 2.53 -6.98
C LEU A 37 10.67 1.49 -6.47
N PRO A 38 11.84 1.26 -7.10
CA PRO A 38 12.81 0.31 -6.57
C PRO A 38 13.27 0.71 -5.16
N ALA A 39 13.59 1.99 -4.94
CA ALA A 39 14.01 2.48 -3.63
C ALA A 39 12.87 2.39 -2.60
N ALA A 40 11.64 2.72 -2.98
CA ALA A 40 10.48 2.61 -2.12
C ALA A 40 10.19 1.15 -1.70
N ARG A 41 10.36 0.20 -2.63
CA ARG A 41 10.19 -1.24 -2.37
C ARG A 41 11.28 -1.82 -1.48
N GLU A 42 12.53 -1.43 -1.70
CA GLU A 42 13.63 -1.82 -0.81
C GLU A 42 13.43 -1.27 0.60
N TRP A 43 12.98 -0.01 0.73
CA TRP A 43 12.64 0.56 2.02
C TRP A 43 11.49 -0.18 2.69
N LEU A 44 10.40 -0.47 1.96
CA LEU A 44 9.26 -1.22 2.49
C LEU A 44 9.71 -2.62 2.94
N LYS A 45 10.49 -3.33 2.14
CA LYS A 45 11.05 -4.65 2.48
C LYS A 45 11.88 -4.62 3.76
N ALA A 46 12.76 -3.63 3.91
CA ALA A 46 13.64 -3.53 5.06
C ALA A 46 12.91 -3.19 6.37
N ASN A 47 11.69 -2.66 6.28
CA ASN A 47 10.97 -2.10 7.42
C ASN A 47 9.61 -2.78 7.70
N LEU A 48 9.22 -3.76 6.88
CA LEU A 48 7.95 -4.45 7.02
C LEU A 48 7.89 -5.20 8.37
N GLY A 49 6.85 -4.91 9.16
CA GLY A 49 6.67 -5.45 10.50
C GLY A 49 7.50 -4.76 11.59
N THR A 50 8.28 -3.72 11.25
CA THR A 50 9.01 -2.90 12.25
C THR A 50 8.47 -1.48 12.28
N CYS A 51 8.67 -0.71 11.21
CA CYS A 51 8.18 0.67 11.10
C CYS A 51 7.18 0.89 9.98
N ILE A 52 6.82 -0.15 9.23
CA ILE A 52 5.69 -0.14 8.29
C ILE A 52 4.92 -1.45 8.33
N GLU A 53 3.60 -1.33 8.31
CA GLU A 53 2.62 -2.37 8.14
C GLU A 53 1.76 -2.05 6.92
N GLY A 54 1.09 -3.06 6.36
CA GLY A 54 0.33 -2.85 5.15
C GLY A 54 -0.77 -3.86 4.88
N TYR A 55 -1.81 -3.40 4.20
CA TYR A 55 -2.83 -4.21 3.59
C TYR A 55 -2.96 -3.86 2.11
N HIS A 56 -3.17 -4.88 1.29
CA HIS A 56 -3.61 -4.75 -0.10
C HIS A 56 -5.10 -5.09 -0.18
N LEU A 57 -5.83 -4.33 -0.99
CA LEU A 57 -7.15 -4.71 -1.48
C LEU A 57 -6.96 -5.44 -2.81
N LEU A 58 -7.46 -6.66 -2.90
CA LEU A 58 -7.37 -7.50 -4.09
C LEU A 58 -8.73 -7.71 -4.74
N ASP A 59 -8.76 -7.63 -6.06
CA ASP A 59 -9.83 -8.17 -6.92
C ASP A 59 -9.25 -9.36 -7.71
N GLY A 60 -9.53 -10.57 -7.20
CA GLY A 60 -8.83 -11.79 -7.59
C GLY A 60 -7.35 -11.73 -7.20
N ASP A 61 -6.46 -11.79 -8.19
CA ASP A 61 -5.00 -11.67 -7.99
C ASP A 61 -4.48 -10.24 -8.19
N ASN A 62 -5.36 -9.29 -8.55
CA ASN A 62 -4.98 -7.92 -8.83
C ASN A 62 -5.02 -7.06 -7.58
N VAL A 63 -3.89 -6.48 -7.18
CA VAL A 63 -3.87 -5.40 -6.19
C VAL A 63 -4.46 -4.13 -6.81
N VAL A 64 -5.59 -3.69 -6.25
CA VAL A 64 -6.39 -2.54 -6.71
C VAL A 64 -6.42 -1.39 -5.71
N GLY A 65 -5.89 -1.62 -4.51
CA GLY A 65 -5.71 -0.60 -3.49
C GLY A 65 -4.73 -1.04 -2.41
N LEU A 66 -4.32 -0.08 -1.59
CA LEU A 66 -3.41 -0.30 -0.47
C LEU A 66 -3.64 0.69 0.65
N VAL A 67 -3.30 0.27 1.86
CA VAL A 67 -3.04 1.16 3.00
C VAL A 67 -1.76 0.71 3.68
N TYR A 68 -0.83 1.63 3.85
CA TYR A 68 0.41 1.45 4.59
C TYR A 68 0.43 2.41 5.78
N TRP A 69 0.80 1.89 6.94
CA TRP A 69 0.82 2.66 8.18
C TRP A 69 1.94 2.21 9.09
N SER A 70 2.18 2.97 10.15
CA SER A 70 3.01 2.60 11.28
C SER A 70 2.27 2.90 12.57
N TRP A 71 2.61 2.21 13.66
CA TRP A 71 2.18 2.66 14.99
C TRP A 71 3.05 3.85 15.41
N SER A 72 2.47 4.83 16.11
CA SER A 72 3.13 6.10 16.45
C SER A 72 4.46 5.92 17.18
N GLU A 73 4.61 4.85 17.96
CA GLU A 73 5.84 4.49 18.66
C GLU A 73 7.00 4.08 17.73
N SER A 74 6.68 3.63 16.51
CA SER A 74 7.65 3.19 15.50
C SER A 74 7.66 4.09 14.27
N ALA A 75 6.77 5.09 14.22
CA ALA A 75 6.60 5.91 13.05
C ALA A 75 7.77 6.89 12.86
N LEU A 76 8.32 6.94 11.64
CA LEU A 76 9.28 7.96 11.22
C LEU A 76 8.58 9.31 11.00
N MET A 77 8.38 10.07 12.08
CA MET A 77 7.70 11.37 12.08
C MET A 77 8.60 12.45 12.71
N PRO A 78 8.55 13.70 12.22
CA PRO A 78 9.32 14.80 12.80
C PRO A 78 8.71 15.38 14.09
N TYR A 79 7.65 14.75 14.62
CA TYR A 79 6.92 15.19 15.81
C TYR A 79 6.58 14.00 16.71
N ILE A 80 6.40 14.27 18.00
CA ILE A 80 5.86 13.31 18.96
C ILE A 80 4.35 13.23 18.78
N VAL A 81 3.84 12.01 18.65
CA VAL A 81 2.40 11.71 18.56
C VAL A 81 2.01 10.89 19.79
N GLU A 82 0.74 10.96 20.18
CA GLU A 82 0.20 10.12 21.24
C GLU A 82 0.44 8.62 20.96
N PRO A 83 0.69 7.79 21.99
CA PRO A 83 0.90 6.35 21.82
C PRO A 83 -0.37 5.65 21.33
N GLY A 84 -0.21 4.54 20.62
CA GLY A 84 -1.31 3.71 20.11
C GLY A 84 -2.05 4.30 18.90
N VAL A 85 -1.45 5.28 18.22
CA VAL A 85 -2.05 5.91 17.04
C VAL A 85 -1.46 5.30 15.77
N ALA A 86 -2.31 4.93 14.82
CA ALA A 86 -1.86 4.52 13.49
C ALA A 86 -1.53 5.76 12.64
N CYS A 87 -0.26 5.92 12.27
CA CYS A 87 0.23 6.92 11.33
C CYS A 87 0.15 6.37 9.91
N ILE A 88 -0.80 6.85 9.11
CA ILE A 88 -0.97 6.43 7.72
C ILE A 88 0.10 7.10 6.85
N TYR A 89 0.91 6.29 6.17
CA TYR A 89 1.94 6.75 5.25
C TYR A 89 1.44 6.85 3.80
N CYS A 90 0.60 5.91 3.40
CA CYS A 90 0.10 5.86 2.03
C CYS A 90 -1.25 5.14 1.98
N THR A 91 -2.20 5.74 1.28
CA THR A 91 -3.48 5.12 0.95
C THR A 91 -3.76 5.37 -0.51
N GLU A 92 -4.02 4.32 -1.27
CA GLU A 92 -4.31 4.46 -2.69
C GLU A 92 -5.38 3.47 -3.13
N LEU A 93 -6.15 3.87 -4.13
CA LEU A 93 -7.08 3.05 -4.87
C LEU A 93 -6.91 3.37 -6.35
N LEU A 94 -6.91 2.35 -7.21
CA LEU A 94 -6.99 2.57 -8.65
C LEU A 94 -8.28 3.35 -8.99
N SER A 95 -8.19 4.25 -9.97
CA SER A 95 -9.26 5.13 -10.43
C SER A 95 -10.59 4.39 -10.69
N SER A 96 -10.54 3.19 -11.28
CA SER A 96 -11.73 2.37 -11.55
C SER A 96 -12.41 1.78 -10.30
N TYR A 97 -11.77 1.87 -9.13
CA TYR A 97 -12.27 1.40 -7.82
C TYR A 97 -12.66 2.56 -6.89
N LYS A 98 -12.44 3.82 -7.30
CA LYS A 98 -12.88 5.01 -6.53
C LYS A 98 -14.41 5.15 -6.58
N HIS A 99 -14.96 5.87 -5.59
CA HIS A 99 -16.41 6.13 -5.44
C HIS A 99 -17.32 4.89 -5.26
N LYS A 100 -16.72 3.74 -4.93
CA LYS A 100 -17.44 2.47 -4.70
C LYS A 100 -17.42 2.00 -3.23
N ARG A 101 -17.00 2.88 -2.31
CA ARG A 101 -16.91 2.61 -0.85
C ARG A 101 -15.94 1.47 -0.49
N HIS A 102 -14.82 1.39 -1.21
CA HIS A 102 -13.74 0.42 -0.94
C HIS A 102 -12.62 0.98 -0.06
N GLY A 103 -12.56 2.30 0.11
CA GLY A 103 -11.61 2.98 0.99
C GLY A 103 -12.17 3.15 2.39
#